data_AF-A0A7J3BPG2-F1
#
_entry.id   AF-A0A7J3BPG2-F1
#
_cell.length_a   1.000
_cell.length_b   1.000
_cell.length_c   1.000
_cell.angle_alpha   90.00
_cell.angle_beta   90.00
_cell.angle_gamma   90.00
#
_symmetry.space_group_name_H-M   'P 1'
#
loop_
_entity.id
_entity.type
_entity.pdbx_description
1 polymer ?
#
loop_
_entity_poly.entity_id
_entity_poly.type
_entity_poly.pdbx_seq_one_letter_code
_entity_poly.pdbx_strand_id
1 'polypeptide(L)'
;MTEEKQNEEKENIEQIVSEIEKSIFALKFYPVAVDENAKNEAQKNLIMIYKKGNETVKQLVLFMLHEALSQYYDFKTVHVYDYFKARNPQGDPTQLRMEVYKAIFNYNTSIEGAIDIINTIAKLGENDDAAKLLSYHYARIASIEVESHIELRNAIINALGDCDSTYALTALMTYAKHTDNEHLLQRIQVALNKWDKKIEKLKLPSEQKKKLKNALKEVIIKESEKSPYR
;
A
#
# COMPACT_ATOMS: atom_id res chain seq x y z
N MET A 1 -17.67 -11.55 -32.63
CA MET A 1 -18.28 -11.70 -31.29
C MET A 1 -19.73 -11.29 -31.41
N THR A 2 -20.65 -12.13 -30.95
CA THR A 2 -22.09 -11.82 -30.92
C THR A 2 -22.40 -10.84 -29.77
N GLU A 3 -23.40 -9.97 -29.95
CA GLU A 3 -23.80 -8.96 -28.95
C GLU A 3 -24.15 -9.57 -27.58
N GLU A 4 -24.71 -10.79 -27.56
CA GLU A 4 -24.99 -11.54 -26.32
C GLU A 4 -23.73 -11.84 -25.50
N LYS A 5 -22.63 -12.26 -26.14
CA LYS A 5 -21.35 -12.50 -25.45
C LYS A 5 -20.72 -11.21 -24.93
N GLN A 6 -20.94 -10.08 -25.61
CA GLN A 6 -20.46 -8.78 -25.15
C GLN A 6 -21.24 -8.26 -23.96
N ASN A 7 -22.56 -8.54 -23.87
CA ASN A 7 -23.36 -8.17 -22.71
C ASN A 7 -23.05 -9.05 -21.49
N GLU A 8 -22.87 -10.37 -21.66
CA GLU A 8 -22.48 -11.27 -20.57
C GLU A 8 -21.10 -10.92 -19.98
N GLU A 9 -20.12 -10.57 -20.82
CA GLU A 9 -18.80 -10.14 -20.35
C GLU A 9 -18.86 -8.80 -19.60
N LYS A 10 -19.72 -7.87 -20.03
CA LYS A 10 -19.91 -6.57 -19.35
C LYS A 10 -20.59 -6.73 -17.99
N GLU A 11 -21.68 -7.49 -17.92
CA GLU A 11 -22.40 -7.74 -16.66
C GLU A 11 -21.49 -8.43 -15.63
N ASN A 12 -20.60 -9.33 -16.08
CA ASN A 12 -19.64 -9.99 -15.21
C ASN A 12 -18.58 -9.02 -14.65
N ILE A 13 -18.07 -8.08 -15.47
CA ILE A 13 -17.12 -7.06 -15.01
C ILE A 13 -17.78 -6.09 -14.03
N GLU A 14 -19.01 -5.66 -14.26
CA GLU A 14 -19.73 -4.74 -13.35
C GLU A 14 -19.95 -5.37 -11.97
N GLN A 15 -20.28 -6.67 -11.92
CA GLN A 15 -20.38 -7.40 -10.65
C GLN A 15 -19.05 -7.44 -9.91
N ILE A 16 -17.96 -7.75 -10.62
CA ILE A 16 -16.60 -7.75 -10.05
C ILE A 16 -16.24 -6.37 -9.51
N VAL A 17 -16.50 -5.29 -10.27
CA VAL A 17 -16.27 -3.91 -9.83
C VAL A 17 -17.03 -3.64 -8.53
N SER A 18 -18.31 -3.96 -8.47
CA SER A 18 -19.13 -3.74 -7.27
C SER A 18 -18.61 -4.50 -6.05
N GLU A 19 -18.12 -5.72 -6.22
CA GLU A 19 -17.51 -6.50 -5.14
C GLU A 19 -16.19 -5.91 -4.65
N ILE A 20 -15.36 -5.40 -5.57
CA ILE A 20 -14.12 -4.69 -5.25
C ILE A 20 -14.45 -3.41 -4.46
N GLU A 21 -15.40 -2.60 -4.92
CA GLU A 21 -15.82 -1.36 -4.24
C GLU A 21 -16.31 -1.61 -2.82
N LYS A 22 -17.19 -2.60 -2.62
CA LYS A 22 -17.68 -3.00 -1.30
C LYS A 22 -16.54 -3.43 -0.38
N SER A 23 -15.60 -4.19 -0.92
CA SER A 23 -14.45 -4.67 -0.14
C SER A 23 -13.52 -3.52 0.24
N ILE A 24 -13.23 -2.61 -0.70
CA ILE A 24 -12.41 -1.42 -0.43
C ILE A 24 -13.11 -0.51 0.60
N PHE A 25 -14.43 -0.33 0.50
CA PHE A 25 -15.21 0.40 1.49
C PHE A 25 -15.03 -0.21 2.89
N ALA A 26 -15.19 -1.53 3.02
CA ALA A 26 -15.05 -2.21 4.30
C ALA A 26 -13.65 -2.02 4.92
N LEU A 27 -12.59 -2.10 4.11
CA LEU A 27 -11.22 -1.82 4.57
C LEU A 27 -11.05 -0.35 4.97
N LYS A 28 -11.52 0.57 4.11
CA LYS A 28 -11.32 2.02 4.25
C LYS A 28 -11.95 2.59 5.52
N PHE A 29 -13.11 2.05 5.91
CA PHE A 29 -13.93 2.55 7.00
C PHE A 29 -13.78 1.76 8.31
N TYR A 30 -12.95 0.72 8.38
CA TYR A 30 -12.61 0.06 9.64
C TYR A 30 -11.61 0.91 10.45
N PRO A 31 -11.76 1.15 11.75
CA PRO A 31 -12.79 0.64 12.66
C PRO A 31 -13.99 1.59 12.85
N VAL A 32 -14.12 2.62 12.01
CA VAL A 32 -15.08 3.73 12.20
C VAL A 32 -16.52 3.30 11.97
N ALA A 33 -16.81 2.66 10.83
CA ALA A 33 -18.18 2.27 10.44
C ALA A 33 -18.30 0.77 10.12
N VAL A 34 -17.20 0.03 10.26
CA VAL A 34 -17.08 -1.36 9.86
C VAL A 34 -16.38 -2.10 10.99
N ASP A 35 -16.88 -3.27 11.36
CA ASP A 35 -16.27 -4.12 12.38
C ASP A 35 -15.12 -4.97 11.83
N GLU A 36 -14.40 -5.63 12.72
CA GLU A 36 -13.23 -6.41 12.35
C GLU A 36 -13.56 -7.61 11.44
N ASN A 37 -14.74 -8.23 11.61
CA ASN A 37 -15.15 -9.39 10.83
C ASN A 37 -15.40 -9.00 9.37
N ALA A 38 -16.18 -7.94 9.16
CA ALA A 38 -16.47 -7.41 7.82
C ALA A 38 -15.18 -6.95 7.11
N LYS A 39 -14.25 -6.30 7.82
CA LYS A 39 -12.92 -5.95 7.29
C LYS A 39 -12.12 -7.19 6.89
N ASN A 40 -12.11 -8.23 7.73
CA ASN A 40 -11.38 -9.48 7.45
C ASN A 40 -11.98 -10.24 6.25
N GLU A 41 -13.31 -10.23 6.10
CA GLU A 41 -14.00 -10.81 4.94
C GLU A 41 -13.68 -10.05 3.65
N ALA A 42 -13.72 -8.71 3.69
CA ALA A 42 -13.34 -7.86 2.57
C ALA A 42 -11.91 -8.08 2.11
N GLN A 43 -10.95 -8.22 3.04
CA GLN A 43 -9.57 -8.56 2.71
C GLN A 43 -9.49 -9.91 1.99
N LYS A 44 -10.16 -10.94 2.51
CA LYS A 44 -10.19 -12.28 1.88
C LYS A 44 -10.80 -12.21 0.48
N ASN A 45 -11.87 -11.44 0.31
CA ASN A 45 -12.56 -11.29 -0.96
C ASN A 45 -11.67 -10.63 -2.03
N LEU A 46 -11.01 -9.51 -1.70
CA LEU A 46 -10.08 -8.85 -2.63
C LEU A 46 -8.94 -9.77 -3.06
N ILE A 47 -8.35 -10.50 -2.10
CA ILE A 47 -7.30 -11.48 -2.40
C ILE A 47 -7.82 -12.58 -3.33
N MET A 48 -9.05 -13.06 -3.11
CA MET A 48 -9.66 -14.08 -3.95
C MET A 48 -9.94 -13.57 -5.37
N ILE A 49 -10.56 -12.39 -5.51
CA ILE A 49 -10.85 -11.74 -6.81
C ILE A 49 -9.55 -11.58 -7.59
N TYR A 50 -8.50 -11.08 -6.95
CA TYR A 50 -7.20 -10.90 -7.59
C TYR A 50 -6.57 -12.22 -8.03
N LYS A 51 -6.56 -13.24 -7.17
CA LYS A 51 -5.92 -14.53 -7.46
C LYS A 51 -6.64 -15.33 -8.54
N LYS A 52 -7.97 -15.25 -8.62
CA LYS A 52 -8.80 -15.94 -9.63
C LYS A 52 -8.97 -15.12 -10.92
N GLY A 53 -8.80 -13.81 -10.85
CA GLY A 53 -8.98 -12.89 -11.96
C GLY A 53 -7.95 -13.07 -13.07
N ASN A 54 -8.36 -12.70 -14.29
CA ASN A 54 -7.44 -12.50 -15.40
C ASN A 54 -6.59 -11.22 -15.19
N GLU A 55 -5.69 -10.92 -16.12
CA GLU A 55 -4.81 -9.75 -15.99
C GLU A 55 -5.58 -8.43 -15.87
N THR A 56 -6.67 -8.26 -16.61
CA THR A 56 -7.54 -7.07 -16.52
C THR A 56 -8.12 -6.88 -15.11
N VAL A 57 -8.65 -7.94 -14.51
CA VAL A 57 -9.19 -7.90 -13.14
C VAL A 57 -8.09 -7.60 -12.13
N LYS A 58 -6.89 -8.16 -12.29
CA LYS A 58 -5.75 -7.87 -11.42
C LYS A 58 -5.35 -6.40 -11.47
N GLN A 59 -5.24 -5.85 -12.68
CA GLN A 59 -4.91 -4.43 -12.86
C GLN A 59 -6.01 -3.52 -12.31
N LEU A 60 -7.28 -3.90 -12.47
CA LEU A 60 -8.41 -3.18 -11.88
C LEU A 60 -8.33 -3.15 -10.34
N VAL A 61 -8.09 -4.30 -9.69
CA VAL A 61 -7.90 -4.36 -8.23
C VAL A 61 -6.75 -3.46 -7.79
N LEU A 62 -5.59 -3.52 -8.45
CA LEU A 62 -4.44 -2.68 -8.13
C LEU A 62 -4.74 -1.19 -8.32
N PHE A 63 -5.43 -0.84 -9.40
CA PHE A 63 -5.85 0.54 -9.69
C PHE A 63 -6.79 1.08 -8.61
N MET A 64 -7.81 0.32 -8.20
CA MET A 64 -8.76 0.78 -7.20
C MET A 64 -8.14 0.87 -5.80
N LEU A 65 -7.21 -0.04 -5.45
CA LEU A 65 -6.43 0.07 -4.22
C LEU A 65 -5.48 1.27 -4.24
N HIS A 66 -4.89 1.59 -5.39
CA HIS A 66 -4.09 2.79 -5.59
C HIS A 66 -4.91 4.07 -5.40
N GLU A 67 -6.09 4.15 -6.01
CA GLU A 67 -7.03 5.26 -5.87
C GLU A 67 -7.41 5.46 -4.40
N ALA A 68 -7.75 4.38 -3.70
CA ALA A 68 -8.04 4.41 -2.27
C ALA A 68 -6.83 4.92 -1.46
N LEU A 69 -5.64 4.36 -1.67
CA LEU A 69 -4.42 4.77 -0.97
C LEU A 69 -4.01 6.23 -1.24
N SER A 70 -4.23 6.70 -2.47
CA SER A 70 -3.87 8.06 -2.87
C SER A 70 -4.68 9.12 -2.11
N GLN A 71 -5.89 8.80 -1.68
CA GLN A 71 -6.71 9.70 -0.85
C GLN A 71 -6.13 9.91 0.56
N TYR A 72 -5.40 8.92 1.10
CA TYR A 72 -4.79 9.02 2.43
C TYR A 72 -3.52 9.89 2.46
N TYR A 73 -2.96 10.26 1.30
CA TYR A 73 -1.87 11.24 1.24
C TYR A 73 -2.29 12.60 1.84
N ASP A 74 -3.57 12.94 1.74
CA ASP A 74 -4.11 14.20 2.24
C ASP A 74 -4.33 14.20 3.77
N PHE A 75 -3.95 13.14 4.51
CA PHE A 75 -3.88 13.18 5.99
C PHE A 75 -3.00 14.31 6.53
N LYS A 76 -2.07 14.82 5.70
CA LYS A 76 -1.18 15.94 6.03
C LYS A 76 -1.92 17.26 6.10
N THR A 77 -2.95 17.43 5.31
CA THR A 77 -3.54 18.75 5.08
C THR A 77 -4.64 18.96 6.09
N VAL A 78 -4.30 19.79 7.07
CA VAL A 78 -5.25 20.46 7.96
C VAL A 78 -6.46 20.78 7.10
N HIS A 79 -7.61 20.22 7.44
CA HIS A 79 -8.86 20.47 6.74
C HIS A 79 -9.26 21.92 7.04
N VAL A 80 -8.54 22.87 6.46
CA VAL A 80 -8.68 24.30 6.66
C VAL A 80 -9.15 24.92 5.37
N TYR A 81 -9.93 25.96 5.54
CA TYR A 81 -10.54 26.70 4.45
C TYR A 81 -9.53 27.14 3.38
N ASP A 82 -8.33 27.57 3.77
CA ASP A 82 -7.31 28.04 2.82
C ASP A 82 -6.78 26.94 1.92
N TYR A 83 -6.70 25.70 2.41
CA TYR A 83 -6.30 24.56 1.60
C TYR A 83 -7.36 24.25 0.52
N PHE A 84 -8.63 24.19 0.90
CA PHE A 84 -9.73 23.97 -0.03
C PHE A 84 -9.87 25.13 -1.03
N LYS A 85 -9.72 26.37 -0.57
CA LYS A 85 -9.70 27.56 -1.42
C LYS A 85 -8.53 27.55 -2.40
N ALA A 86 -7.36 27.05 -2.02
CA ALA A 86 -6.22 26.93 -2.93
C ALA A 86 -6.47 25.90 -4.04
N ARG A 87 -7.15 24.78 -3.74
CA ARG A 87 -7.52 23.75 -4.73
C ARG A 87 -8.71 24.15 -5.60
N ASN A 88 -9.59 25.00 -5.09
CA ASN A 88 -10.73 25.55 -5.82
C ASN A 88 -10.88 27.07 -5.59
N PRO A 89 -10.05 27.90 -6.26
CA PRO A 89 -10.00 29.35 -6.01
C PRO A 89 -11.27 30.11 -6.35
N GLN A 90 -12.09 29.54 -7.24
CA GLN A 90 -13.39 30.10 -7.67
C GLN A 90 -14.57 29.44 -6.95
N GLY A 91 -14.32 28.53 -6.01
CA GLY A 91 -15.35 27.85 -5.25
C GLY A 91 -16.13 28.81 -4.36
N ASP A 92 -17.44 28.59 -4.25
CA ASP A 92 -18.28 29.36 -3.35
C ASP A 92 -17.78 29.20 -1.89
N PRO A 93 -17.55 30.30 -1.15
CA PRO A 93 -17.07 30.24 0.22
C PRO A 93 -17.90 29.38 1.17
N THR A 94 -19.23 29.31 0.95
CA THR A 94 -20.12 28.50 1.80
C THR A 94 -19.93 27.02 1.49
N GLN A 95 -19.81 26.66 0.21
CA GLN A 95 -19.50 25.29 -0.21
C GLN A 95 -18.12 24.84 0.27
N LEU A 96 -17.09 25.68 0.15
CA LEU A 96 -15.75 25.38 0.64
C LEU A 96 -15.74 25.17 2.16
N ARG A 97 -16.47 25.98 2.92
CA ARG A 97 -16.64 25.75 4.37
C ARG A 97 -17.36 24.42 4.64
N MET A 98 -18.38 24.08 3.88
CA MET A 98 -19.07 22.79 4.00
C MET A 98 -18.16 21.60 3.66
N GLU A 99 -17.29 21.72 2.66
CA GLU A 99 -16.28 20.71 2.33
C GLU A 99 -15.25 20.56 3.44
N VAL A 100 -14.81 21.66 4.03
CA VAL A 100 -13.96 21.66 5.23
C VAL A 100 -14.66 20.96 6.40
N TYR A 101 -15.90 21.33 6.72
CA TYR A 101 -16.67 20.70 7.79
C TYR A 101 -16.83 19.20 7.54
N LYS A 102 -17.15 18.80 6.30
CA LYS A 102 -17.15 17.40 5.92
C LYS A 102 -15.77 16.82 6.15
N ALA A 103 -14.69 17.36 5.61
CA ALA A 103 -13.37 16.75 5.76
C ALA A 103 -12.89 16.63 7.23
N ILE A 104 -13.23 17.59 8.11
CA ILE A 104 -12.92 17.54 9.56
C ILE A 104 -13.68 16.41 10.26
N PHE A 105 -14.97 16.22 9.95
CA PHE A 105 -15.88 15.33 10.69
C PHE A 105 -16.23 14.03 9.97
N ASN A 106 -15.93 13.94 8.68
CA ASN A 106 -16.11 12.78 7.85
C ASN A 106 -14.83 11.96 7.99
N TYR A 107 -14.76 11.23 9.12
CA TYR A 107 -13.80 10.17 9.42
C TYR A 107 -13.92 8.99 8.44
N ASN A 108 -14.08 9.28 7.14
CA ASN A 108 -14.32 8.31 6.07
C ASN A 108 -13.12 7.41 5.78
N THR A 109 -12.01 7.65 6.48
CA THR A 109 -10.71 7.07 6.26
C THR A 109 -9.98 7.07 7.59
N SER A 110 -9.73 5.90 8.14
CA SER A 110 -8.87 5.70 9.31
C SER A 110 -7.44 5.38 8.87
N ILE A 111 -6.46 5.63 9.74
CA ILE A 111 -5.08 5.19 9.48
C ILE A 111 -5.02 3.66 9.48
N GLU A 112 -5.79 3.02 10.36
CA GLU A 112 -5.96 1.57 10.45
C GLU A 112 -6.44 0.98 9.12
N GLY A 113 -7.45 1.59 8.49
CA GLY A 113 -7.99 1.15 7.22
C GLY A 113 -6.99 1.31 6.08
N ALA A 114 -6.19 2.38 6.08
CA ALA A 114 -5.08 2.53 5.13
C ALA A 114 -4.01 1.44 5.33
N ILE A 115 -3.66 1.13 6.58
CA ILE A 115 -2.73 0.05 6.93
C ILE A 115 -3.29 -1.29 6.47
N ASP A 116 -4.59 -1.54 6.63
CA ASP A 116 -5.24 -2.76 6.15
C ASP A 116 -5.25 -2.88 4.63
N ILE A 117 -5.40 -1.77 3.90
CA ILE A 117 -5.24 -1.73 2.45
C ILE A 117 -3.79 -2.07 2.06
N ILE A 118 -2.79 -1.45 2.71
CA ILE A 118 -1.36 -1.74 2.51
C ILE A 118 -1.06 -3.23 2.74
N ASN A 119 -1.55 -3.78 3.85
CA ASN A 119 -1.40 -5.19 4.20
C ASN A 119 -2.11 -6.12 3.20
N THR A 120 -3.24 -5.67 2.63
CA THR A 120 -3.95 -6.40 1.58
C THR A 120 -3.13 -6.46 0.31
N ILE A 121 -2.53 -5.34 -0.13
CA ILE A 121 -1.66 -5.29 -1.32
C ILE A 121 -0.50 -6.28 -1.19
N ALA A 122 0.17 -6.35 -0.02
CA ALA A 122 1.25 -7.30 0.21
C ALA A 122 0.84 -8.78 0.05
N LYS A 123 -0.44 -9.10 0.28
CA LYS A 123 -0.99 -10.46 0.19
C LYS A 123 -1.52 -10.82 -1.20
N LEU A 124 -1.57 -9.87 -2.15
CA LEU A 124 -2.14 -10.12 -3.48
C LEU A 124 -1.31 -11.12 -4.31
N GLY A 125 0.01 -11.18 -4.17
CA GLY A 125 0.78 -12.28 -4.75
C GLY A 125 2.29 -12.05 -4.94
N GLU A 126 2.91 -13.00 -5.65
CA GLU A 126 4.35 -13.05 -5.99
C GLU A 126 4.76 -12.01 -7.07
N ASN A 127 3.82 -11.28 -7.67
CA ASN A 127 4.12 -10.40 -8.78
C ASN A 127 4.67 -9.04 -8.33
N ASP A 128 5.54 -8.47 -9.16
CA ASP A 128 6.23 -7.23 -8.83
C ASP A 128 5.29 -6.02 -8.77
N ASP A 129 4.10 -6.06 -9.36
CA ASP A 129 3.23 -4.88 -9.47
C ASP A 129 2.66 -4.44 -8.12
N ALA A 130 2.29 -5.38 -7.25
CA ALA A 130 1.89 -5.06 -5.88
C ALA A 130 3.04 -4.42 -5.10
N ALA A 131 4.27 -4.95 -5.25
CA ALA A 131 5.46 -4.40 -4.62
C ALA A 131 5.85 -3.01 -5.20
N LYS A 132 5.69 -2.80 -6.51
CA LYS A 132 5.87 -1.50 -7.16
C LYS A 132 4.87 -0.47 -6.66
N LEU A 133 3.61 -0.86 -6.49
CA LEU A 133 2.58 0.02 -5.94
C LEU A 133 2.92 0.45 -4.51
N LEU A 134 3.31 -0.50 -3.66
CA LEU A 134 3.79 -0.20 -2.30
C LEU A 134 5.00 0.74 -2.33
N SER A 135 6.00 0.45 -3.16
CA SER A 135 7.19 1.30 -3.32
C SER A 135 6.86 2.71 -3.81
N TYR A 136 5.89 2.85 -4.73
CA TYR A 136 5.40 4.13 -5.19
C TYR A 136 4.80 4.96 -4.05
N HIS A 137 3.92 4.35 -3.24
CA HIS A 137 3.32 5.04 -2.10
C HIS A 137 4.36 5.39 -1.03
N TYR A 138 5.35 4.51 -0.78
CA TYR A 138 6.48 4.82 0.10
C TYR A 138 7.20 6.09 -0.36
N ALA A 139 7.60 6.15 -1.64
CA ALA A 139 8.35 7.29 -2.18
C ALA A 139 7.57 8.61 -2.05
N ARG A 140 6.24 8.58 -2.18
CA ARG A 140 5.39 9.76 -2.01
C ARG A 140 5.36 10.30 -0.59
N ILE A 141 5.44 9.44 0.42
CA ILE A 141 5.31 9.85 1.83
C ILE A 141 6.65 9.89 2.57
N ALA A 142 7.72 9.36 1.97
CA ALA A 142 9.00 9.15 2.65
C ALA A 142 9.61 10.43 3.23
N SER A 143 9.42 11.59 2.58
CA SER A 143 9.96 12.89 2.99
C SER A 143 9.05 13.69 3.92
N ILE A 144 7.90 13.12 4.33
CA ILE A 144 6.90 13.82 5.13
C ILE A 144 6.99 13.34 6.58
N GLU A 145 7.54 14.19 7.46
CA GLU A 145 7.67 13.90 8.89
C GLU A 145 6.41 14.34 9.66
N VAL A 146 5.31 13.63 9.40
CA VAL A 146 4.05 13.72 10.16
C VAL A 146 3.71 12.33 10.68
N GLU A 147 3.23 12.23 11.91
CA GLU A 147 2.97 10.95 12.60
C GLU A 147 2.17 9.94 11.76
N SER A 148 1.07 10.38 11.12
CA SER A 148 0.29 9.54 10.22
C SER A 148 1.10 8.99 9.04
N HIS A 149 2.01 9.79 8.48
CA HIS A 149 2.87 9.38 7.37
C HIS A 149 3.99 8.46 7.84
N ILE A 150 4.51 8.68 9.06
CA ILE A 150 5.49 7.79 9.70
C ILE A 150 4.86 6.39 9.88
N GLU A 151 3.63 6.32 10.39
CA GLU A 151 2.90 5.05 10.56
C GLU A 151 2.66 4.34 9.21
N LEU A 152 2.18 5.07 8.20
CA LEU A 152 1.96 4.50 6.86
C LEU A 152 3.28 4.05 6.21
N ARG A 153 4.36 4.81 6.38
CA ARG A 153 5.70 4.46 5.89
C ARG A 153 6.19 3.16 6.53
N ASN A 154 6.01 3.03 7.84
CA ASN A 154 6.37 1.83 8.60
C ASN A 154 5.52 0.62 8.17
N ALA A 155 4.23 0.83 7.91
CA ALA A 155 3.35 -0.21 7.39
C ALA A 155 3.79 -0.69 6.00
N ILE A 156 4.15 0.24 5.10
CA ILE A 156 4.65 -0.11 3.77
C ILE A 156 5.96 -0.90 3.83
N ILE A 157 6.91 -0.51 4.69
CA ILE A 157 8.16 -1.26 4.89
C ILE A 157 7.87 -2.69 5.33
N ASN A 158 6.98 -2.86 6.31
CA ASN A 158 6.58 -4.18 6.79
C ASN A 158 5.92 -5.01 5.68
N ALA A 159 4.99 -4.39 4.93
CA ALA A 159 4.28 -4.99 3.82
C ALA A 159 5.23 -5.46 2.71
N LEU A 160 6.24 -4.66 2.35
CA LEU A 160 7.31 -5.06 1.43
C LEU A 160 8.13 -6.24 1.96
N GLY A 161 8.34 -6.33 3.28
CA GLY A 161 8.95 -7.49 3.93
C GLY A 161 8.08 -8.75 3.83
N ASP A 162 6.76 -8.59 3.77
CA ASP A 162 5.79 -9.68 3.69
C ASP A 162 5.48 -10.11 2.25
N CYS A 163 5.75 -9.28 1.24
CA CYS A 163 5.69 -9.66 -0.17
C CYS A 163 6.64 -10.84 -0.51
N ASP A 164 6.27 -11.59 -1.54
CA ASP A 164 7.09 -12.66 -2.13
C ASP A 164 7.58 -12.27 -3.54
N SER A 165 8.04 -11.02 -3.69
CA SER A 165 8.55 -10.44 -4.94
C SER A 165 10.01 -10.00 -4.82
N THR A 166 10.82 -10.29 -5.84
CA THR A 166 12.21 -9.81 -5.97
C THR A 166 12.32 -8.29 -5.93
N TYR A 167 11.32 -7.60 -6.49
CA TYR A 167 11.27 -6.15 -6.47
C TYR A 167 11.15 -5.61 -5.04
N ALA A 168 10.34 -6.25 -4.20
CA ALA A 168 10.15 -5.83 -2.81
C ALA A 168 11.47 -5.89 -2.01
N LEU A 169 12.23 -6.98 -2.15
CA LEU A 169 13.57 -7.11 -1.55
C LEU A 169 14.53 -6.01 -2.05
N THR A 170 14.51 -5.75 -3.36
CA THR A 170 15.37 -4.72 -3.97
C THR A 170 15.02 -3.32 -3.47
N ALA A 171 13.73 -3.02 -3.33
CA ALA A 171 13.24 -1.76 -2.76
C ALA A 171 13.72 -1.57 -1.32
N LEU A 172 13.53 -2.57 -0.45
CA LEU A 172 14.00 -2.51 0.94
C LEU A 172 15.52 -2.32 1.05
N MET A 173 16.31 -3.05 0.25
CA MET A 173 17.77 -2.86 0.22
C MET A 173 18.16 -1.46 -0.26
N THR A 174 17.39 -0.90 -1.20
CA THR A 174 17.61 0.46 -1.69
C THR A 174 17.30 1.49 -0.60
N TYR A 175 16.20 1.31 0.13
CA TYR A 175 15.83 2.20 1.23
C TYR A 175 16.87 2.18 2.35
N ALA A 176 17.35 0.98 2.74
CA ALA A 176 18.40 0.84 3.75
C ALA A 176 19.70 1.58 3.37
N LYS A 177 20.06 1.58 2.09
CA LYS A 177 21.28 2.26 1.60
C LYS A 177 21.20 3.79 1.59
N HIS A 178 19.99 4.34 1.54
CA HIS A 178 19.76 5.78 1.34
C HIS A 178 19.05 6.45 2.52
N THR A 179 18.69 5.71 3.56
CA THR A 179 18.16 6.30 4.79
C THR A 179 19.31 6.78 5.67
N ASP A 180 19.20 8.01 6.16
CA ASP A 180 20.01 8.60 7.22
C ASP A 180 19.32 8.52 8.60
N ASN A 181 18.05 8.12 8.63
CA ASN A 181 17.27 7.93 9.84
C ASN A 181 17.51 6.54 10.45
N GLU A 182 18.10 6.48 11.65
CA GLU A 182 18.45 5.24 12.34
C GLU A 182 17.22 4.40 12.75
N HIS A 183 16.14 5.05 13.21
CA HIS A 183 14.90 4.33 13.56
C HIS A 183 14.26 3.69 12.33
N LEU A 184 14.25 4.41 11.21
CA LEU A 184 13.75 3.88 9.94
C LEU A 184 14.62 2.73 9.45
N LEU A 185 15.94 2.86 9.59
CA LEU A 185 16.90 1.82 9.23
C LEU A 185 16.68 0.53 10.02
N GLN A 186 16.48 0.62 11.35
CA GLN A 186 16.15 -0.53 12.19
C GLN A 186 14.86 -1.22 11.72
N ARG A 187 13.84 -0.44 11.33
CA ARG A 187 12.57 -0.99 10.80
C ARG A 187 12.79 -1.72 9.47
N ILE A 188 13.58 -1.13 8.57
CA ILE A 188 13.93 -1.75 7.29
C ILE A 188 14.72 -3.04 7.53
N GLN A 189 15.65 -3.06 8.48
CA GLN A 189 16.40 -4.27 8.85
C GLN A 189 15.47 -5.39 9.34
N VAL A 190 14.46 -5.08 10.16
CA VAL A 190 13.46 -6.07 10.58
C VAL A 190 12.71 -6.65 9.38
N ALA A 191 12.30 -5.82 8.42
CA ALA A 191 11.66 -6.29 7.20
C ALA A 191 12.60 -7.12 6.32
N LEU A 192 13.87 -6.71 6.18
CA LEU A 192 14.91 -7.45 5.45
C LEU A 192 15.23 -8.80 6.10
N ASN A 193 15.18 -8.90 7.43
CA ASN A 193 15.41 -10.17 8.14
C ASN A 193 14.35 -11.25 7.81
N LYS A 194 13.13 -10.85 7.40
CA LYS A 194 12.12 -11.80 6.90
C LYS A 194 12.56 -12.50 5.61
N TRP A 195 13.49 -11.91 4.85
CA TRP A 195 13.91 -12.38 3.54
C TRP A 195 14.94 -13.51 3.54
N ASP A 196 15.64 -13.75 4.66
CA ASP A 196 16.74 -14.74 4.73
C ASP A 196 16.28 -16.15 4.31
N LYS A 197 15.05 -16.53 4.69
CA LYS A 197 14.42 -17.80 4.29
C LYS A 197 13.55 -17.69 3.03
N LYS A 198 13.10 -16.48 2.66
CA LYS A 198 12.22 -16.28 1.49
C LYS A 198 12.96 -16.37 0.17
N ILE A 199 14.23 -15.93 0.12
CA ILE A 199 15.04 -15.98 -1.13
C ILE A 199 15.10 -17.40 -1.72
N GLU A 200 15.11 -18.42 -0.88
CA GLU A 200 15.14 -19.82 -1.32
C GLU A 200 13.86 -20.25 -2.03
N LYS A 201 12.72 -19.66 -1.68
CA LYS A 201 11.42 -19.96 -2.30
C LYS A 201 11.19 -19.24 -3.64
N LEU A 202 12.03 -18.25 -3.96
CA LEU A 202 11.92 -17.52 -5.22
C LEU A 202 12.22 -18.44 -6.42
N LYS A 203 11.48 -18.25 -7.52
CA LYS A 203 11.70 -18.95 -8.80
C LYS A 203 12.84 -18.31 -9.58
N LEU A 204 14.05 -18.37 -9.03
CA LEU A 204 15.27 -17.81 -9.61
C LEU A 204 16.38 -18.86 -9.73
N PRO A 205 17.33 -18.69 -10.67
CA PRO A 205 18.56 -19.48 -10.72
C PRO A 205 19.38 -19.38 -9.43
N SER A 206 20.06 -20.46 -9.05
CA SER A 206 20.87 -20.55 -7.82
C SER A 206 21.92 -19.44 -7.71
N GLU A 207 22.53 -19.04 -8.83
CA GLU A 207 23.51 -17.95 -8.86
C GLU A 207 22.89 -16.60 -8.48
N GLN A 208 21.67 -16.31 -8.95
CA GLN A 208 20.96 -15.08 -8.63
C GLN A 208 20.53 -15.07 -7.17
N LYS A 209 20.07 -16.20 -6.63
CA LYS A 209 19.77 -16.35 -5.19
C LYS A 209 21.01 -16.08 -4.34
N LYS A 210 22.17 -16.62 -4.73
CA LYS A 210 23.45 -16.39 -4.02
C LYS A 210 23.84 -14.91 -4.06
N LYS A 211 23.71 -14.24 -5.21
CA LYS A 211 23.95 -12.80 -5.34
C LYS A 211 23.03 -11.98 -4.42
N LEU A 212 21.74 -12.28 -4.40
CA LEU A 212 20.77 -11.61 -3.53
C LEU A 212 21.08 -11.81 -2.04
N LYS A 213 21.44 -13.04 -1.64
CA LYS A 213 21.85 -13.33 -0.26
C LYS A 213 23.09 -12.56 0.16
N ASN A 214 24.09 -12.46 -0.70
CA ASN A 214 25.30 -11.69 -0.40
C ASN A 214 24.98 -10.20 -0.28
N ALA A 215 24.19 -9.64 -1.21
CA ALA A 215 23.77 -8.25 -1.15
C ALA A 215 22.95 -7.93 0.12
N LEU A 216 22.03 -8.83 0.51
CA LEU A 216 21.26 -8.71 1.75
C LEU A 216 22.18 -8.68 2.98
N LYS A 217 23.15 -9.61 3.06
CA LYS A 217 24.12 -9.66 4.15
C LYS A 217 24.97 -8.40 4.23
N GLU A 218 25.46 -7.91 3.09
CA GLU A 218 26.26 -6.68 3.04
C GLU A 218 25.47 -5.47 3.56
N VAL A 219 24.21 -5.34 3.16
CA VAL A 219 23.33 -4.24 3.63
C VAL A 219 23.09 -4.37 5.13
N ILE A 220 22.79 -5.56 5.65
CA ILE A 220 22.57 -5.76 7.09
C ILE A 220 23.85 -5.47 7.89
N ILE A 221 25.02 -5.92 7.42
CA ILE A 221 26.31 -5.74 8.12
C ILE A 221 26.76 -4.28 8.09
N LYS A 222 26.86 -3.65 6.91
CA LYS A 222 27.36 -2.27 6.78
C LYS A 222 26.52 -1.26 7.57
N GLU A 223 25.21 -1.50 7.64
CA GLU A 223 24.31 -0.63 8.36
C GLU A 223 24.24 -0.95 9.86
N SER A 224 24.67 -2.15 10.28
CA SER A 224 24.89 -2.47 11.71
C SER A 224 26.18 -1.88 12.28
N GLU A 225 27.18 -1.63 11.44
CA GLU A 225 28.47 -1.03 11.83
C GLU A 225 28.42 0.51 11.93
N LYS A 226 27.44 1.16 11.29
CA LYS A 226 27.23 2.61 11.37
C LYS A 226 26.33 3.06 12.53
N SER A 227 25.68 2.14 13.24
CA SER A 227 24.86 2.49 14.40
C SER A 227 25.79 2.89 15.57
N PRO A 228 25.69 4.13 16.10
CA PRO A 228 26.58 4.62 17.14
C PRO A 228 26.33 4.00 18.53
N TYR A 229 25.46 2.97 18.63
CA TYR A 229 25.11 2.29 19.87
C TYR A 229 25.62 0.84 19.92
N ARG A 230 26.90 0.65 19.62
CA ARG A 230 27.70 -0.50 20.07
C ARG A 230 28.97 -0.04 20.77
#